data_AF-A0A4P7RCB2-F1
#
_entry.id   AF-A0A4P7RCB2-F1
#
_cell.length_a   1.000
_cell.length_b   1.000
_cell.length_c   1.000
_cell.angle_alpha   90.00
_cell.angle_beta   90.00
_cell.angle_gamma   90.00
#
_symmetry.space_group_name_H-M   'P 1'
#
loop_
_entity.id
_entity.type
_entity.pdbx_description
1 polymer ?
#
loop_
_entity_poly.entity_id
_entity_poly.type
_entity_poly.pdbx_seq_one_letter_code
_entity_poly.pdbx_strand_id
1 'polypeptide(L)'
;MPISHWKLVLLVPVVSLLTACGGGGSPGDGTVPLEVKPGEITISDATSGCPGFVRGVDVMVTGGNSPYTIHNPIPQAIALTTSRVDRAGQSFHFDALGGCLDNIPLTVTDADANSVDFVINRTYAQ
;
A
#
# COMPACT_ATOMS: atom_id res chain seq x y z
N MET A 1 -2.47 66.08 35.88
CA MET A 1 -3.26 65.16 35.03
C MET A 1 -2.37 64.75 33.86
N PRO A 2 -1.93 63.48 33.82
CA PRO A 2 -0.82 63.02 32.97
C PRO A 2 -1.32 62.49 31.62
N ILE A 3 -0.60 62.78 30.54
CA ILE A 3 -0.82 62.17 29.22
C ILE A 3 0.53 61.75 28.65
N SER A 4 0.52 60.58 28.01
CA SER A 4 1.50 60.08 27.03
C SER A 4 2.77 59.44 27.56
N HIS A 5 2.78 58.11 27.64
CA HIS A 5 3.85 57.25 27.09
C HIS A 5 3.28 55.85 26.82
N TRP A 6 2.64 55.66 25.66
CA TRP A 6 2.21 54.34 25.20
C TRP A 6 3.23 53.84 24.17
N LYS A 7 4.08 52.88 24.56
CA LYS A 7 5.06 52.26 23.66
C LYS A 7 4.32 51.35 22.68
N LEU A 8 4.22 51.82 21.43
CA LEU A 8 3.80 51.01 20.28
C LEU A 8 4.95 50.03 19.97
N VAL A 9 4.78 48.77 20.36
CA VAL A 9 5.74 47.70 20.07
C VAL A 9 5.60 47.32 18.60
N LEU A 10 6.73 47.34 17.89
CA LEU A 10 6.87 47.07 16.47
C LEU A 10 6.33 45.69 16.07
N LEU A 11 5.69 45.68 14.89
CA LEU A 11 5.41 44.51 14.06
C LEU A 11 6.64 43.61 13.87
N VAL A 12 6.45 42.31 14.07
CA VAL A 12 7.25 41.26 13.42
C VAL A 12 6.31 40.49 12.50
N PRO A 13 6.41 40.62 11.17
CA PRO A 13 5.75 39.70 10.27
C PRO A 13 6.49 38.37 10.35
N VAL A 14 5.88 37.39 11.03
CA VAL A 14 6.29 35.98 10.95
C VAL A 14 6.02 35.54 9.51
N VAL A 15 7.07 35.55 8.70
CA VAL A 15 7.05 34.96 7.36
C VAL A 15 6.78 33.48 7.55
N SER A 16 5.55 33.08 7.24
CA SER A 16 5.15 31.69 7.16
C SER A 16 6.00 31.01 6.09
N LEU A 17 6.99 30.23 6.50
CA LEU A 17 7.54 29.17 5.67
C LEU A 17 6.40 28.16 5.46
N LEU A 18 5.56 28.40 4.45
CA LEU A 18 4.90 27.28 3.78
C LEU A 18 6.04 26.47 3.18
N THR A 19 6.57 25.54 3.97
CA THR A 19 7.19 24.34 3.45
C THR A 19 6.14 23.71 2.55
N ALA A 20 6.30 23.95 1.25
CA ALA A 20 5.70 23.17 0.20
C ALA A 20 6.18 21.71 0.37
N CYS A 21 5.49 20.97 1.24
CA CYS A 21 5.32 19.54 1.08
C CYS A 21 4.22 19.45 0.01
N GLY A 22 4.52 19.41 -1.27
CA GLY A 22 5.32 18.38 -1.91
C GLY A 22 4.32 17.40 -2.52
N GLY A 23 3.95 17.65 -3.78
CA GLY A 23 3.23 16.69 -4.64
C GLY A 23 1.71 16.69 -4.50
N GLY A 24 1.02 17.55 -5.24
CA GLY A 24 -0.42 17.48 -5.50
C GLY A 24 -0.78 16.42 -6.54
N GLY A 25 -0.30 15.19 -6.34
CA GLY A 25 -0.65 14.03 -7.15
C GLY A 25 -1.94 13.40 -6.63
N SER A 26 -2.93 13.20 -7.48
CA SER A 26 -4.09 12.40 -7.11
C SER A 26 -3.66 10.93 -7.06
N PRO A 27 -4.01 10.16 -6.01
CA PRO A 27 -3.69 8.75 -5.98
C PRO A 27 -4.31 8.07 -7.21
N GLY A 28 -3.46 7.50 -8.07
CA GLY A 28 -3.85 6.81 -9.31
C GLY A 28 -3.60 7.59 -10.61
N ASP A 29 -2.95 8.76 -10.57
CA ASP A 29 -2.60 9.57 -11.75
C ASP A 29 -1.17 9.34 -12.29
N GLY A 30 -0.44 8.35 -11.75
CA GLY A 30 0.93 8.04 -12.14
C GLY A 30 2.02 8.96 -11.55
N THR A 31 1.66 10.00 -10.79
CA THR A 31 2.65 10.93 -10.19
C THR A 31 3.25 10.43 -8.87
N VAL A 32 2.52 9.56 -8.17
CA VAL A 32 3.01 8.80 -7.01
C VAL A 32 3.45 7.41 -7.51
N PRO A 33 4.63 6.89 -7.13
CA PRO A 33 5.05 5.56 -7.56
C PRO A 33 4.08 4.47 -7.09
N LEU A 34 3.93 3.41 -7.89
CA LEU A 34 3.12 2.25 -7.55
C LEU A 34 3.66 1.56 -6.29
N GLU A 35 2.79 1.32 -5.32
CA GLU A 35 3.10 0.67 -4.05
C GLU A 35 1.92 -0.21 -3.61
N VAL A 36 2.21 -1.34 -2.95
CA VAL A 36 1.22 -2.25 -2.35
C VAL A 36 1.43 -2.39 -0.85
N LYS A 37 0.34 -2.40 -0.08
CA LYS A 37 0.37 -2.49 1.39
C LYS A 37 -0.58 -3.54 1.93
N PRO A 38 -0.11 -4.51 2.74
CA PRO A 38 1.30 -4.78 3.03
C PRO A 38 2.07 -5.21 1.76
N GLY A 39 3.39 -5.01 1.71
CA GLY A 39 4.24 -5.44 0.58
C GLY A 39 4.64 -6.92 0.65
N GLU A 40 4.49 -7.52 1.82
CA GLU A 40 4.64 -8.95 2.03
C GLU A 40 3.72 -9.41 3.16
N ILE A 41 3.41 -10.70 3.19
CA ILE A 41 2.76 -11.34 4.31
C ILE A 41 3.46 -12.65 4.64
N THR A 42 3.49 -13.01 5.92
CA THR A 42 3.97 -14.31 6.34
C THR A 42 2.83 -15.11 6.94
N ILE A 43 2.55 -16.28 6.37
CA ILE A 43 1.59 -17.25 6.90
C ILE A 43 2.34 -18.18 7.85
N SER A 44 1.96 -18.16 9.12
CA SER A 44 2.55 -19.01 10.15
C SER A 44 1.73 -20.27 10.37
N ASP A 45 2.31 -21.45 10.13
CA ASP A 45 1.66 -22.73 10.44
C ASP A 45 2.44 -23.52 11.50
N ALA A 46 1.71 -24.21 12.36
CA ALA A 46 2.29 -25.11 13.37
C ALA A 46 2.60 -26.53 12.83
N THR A 47 2.23 -26.84 11.58
CA THR A 47 2.33 -28.20 11.02
C THR A 47 3.47 -28.29 10.00
N SER A 48 4.33 -29.32 10.14
CA SER A 48 5.51 -29.54 9.29
C SER A 48 5.23 -30.16 7.91
N GLY A 49 3.97 -30.53 7.63
CA GLY A 49 3.47 -30.73 6.26
C GLY A 49 2.76 -29.44 5.84
N CYS A 50 2.90 -28.97 4.59
CA CYS A 50 2.34 -27.69 4.17
C CYS A 50 0.80 -27.76 4.04
N PRO A 51 0.04 -27.18 4.98
CA PRO A 51 -1.12 -26.46 4.49
C PRO A 51 -1.25 -25.08 5.15
N GLY A 52 -0.63 -24.08 4.51
CA GLY A 52 -0.82 -22.67 4.85
C GLY A 52 -2.19 -22.21 4.40
N PHE A 53 -3.09 -22.01 5.36
CA PHE A 53 -4.41 -21.45 5.12
C PHE A 53 -4.48 -20.06 5.74
N VAL A 54 -4.76 -19.06 4.92
CA VAL A 54 -5.13 -17.72 5.37
C VAL A 54 -6.33 -17.28 4.55
N ARG A 55 -7.26 -16.58 5.18
CA ARG A 55 -8.46 -16.07 4.52
C ARG A 55 -8.63 -14.60 4.79
N GLY A 56 -9.16 -13.88 3.80
CA GLY A 56 -9.52 -12.48 3.92
C GLY A 56 -8.32 -11.58 4.16
N VAL A 57 -7.22 -11.81 3.44
CA VAL A 57 -6.09 -10.88 3.48
C VAL A 57 -6.37 -9.74 2.52
N ASP A 58 -6.43 -8.54 3.08
CA ASP A 58 -6.56 -7.28 2.34
C ASP A 58 -5.18 -6.75 1.92
N VAL A 59 -5.04 -6.47 0.62
CA VAL A 59 -3.86 -5.78 0.08
C VAL A 59 -4.34 -4.52 -0.64
N MET A 60 -3.90 -3.37 -0.16
CA MET A 60 -4.22 -2.05 -0.70
C MET A 60 -3.21 -1.65 -1.77
N VAL A 61 -3.71 -1.19 -2.91
CA VAL A 61 -2.87 -0.64 -3.99
C VAL A 61 -2.87 0.88 -3.90
N THR A 62 -1.70 1.51 -3.91
CA THR A 62 -1.53 2.97 -3.82
C THR A 62 -0.56 3.48 -4.88
N GLY A 63 -0.73 4.73 -5.32
CA GLY A 63 0.09 5.31 -6.39
C GLY A 63 -0.06 4.59 -7.73
N GLY A 64 0.88 4.79 -8.66
CA GLY A 64 0.81 4.30 -10.04
C GLY A 64 -0.34 4.91 -10.84
N ASN A 65 -0.58 4.38 -12.04
CA ASN A 65 -1.67 4.80 -12.90
C ASN A 65 -2.78 3.74 -12.97
N SER A 66 -3.98 4.09 -12.54
CA SER A 66 -5.13 3.16 -12.58
C SER A 66 -5.62 2.92 -14.02
N PRO A 67 -6.25 1.77 -14.33
CA PRO A 67 -6.55 0.62 -13.46
C PRO A 67 -5.36 -0.33 -13.25
N TYR A 68 -5.43 -1.16 -12.22
CA TYR A 68 -4.42 -2.16 -11.86
C TYR A 68 -4.90 -3.58 -12.13
N THR A 69 -3.98 -4.43 -12.58
CA THR A 69 -4.20 -5.86 -12.81
C THR A 69 -3.38 -6.67 -11.82
N ILE A 70 -3.98 -7.70 -11.22
CA ILE A 70 -3.30 -8.62 -10.29
C ILE A 70 -3.04 -9.95 -11.00
N HIS A 71 -1.78 -10.35 -11.05
CA HIS A 71 -1.34 -11.64 -11.55
C HIS A 71 -1.05 -12.59 -10.39
N ASN A 72 -1.67 -13.77 -10.42
CA ASN A 72 -1.41 -14.85 -9.47
C ASN A 72 -0.78 -16.05 -10.21
N PRO A 73 0.48 -16.41 -9.91
CA PRO A 73 1.16 -17.51 -10.60
C PRO A 73 0.64 -18.90 -10.20
N ILE A 74 -0.09 -19.03 -9.09
CA ILE A 74 -0.59 -20.31 -8.55
C ILE A 74 -2.07 -20.24 -8.14
N PRO A 75 -3.00 -20.09 -9.11
CA PRO A 75 -4.44 -19.95 -8.84
C PRO A 75 -5.07 -21.17 -8.16
N GLN A 76 -4.40 -22.32 -8.18
CA GLN A 76 -4.80 -23.53 -7.47
C GLN A 76 -4.57 -23.48 -5.95
N ALA A 77 -3.68 -22.60 -5.47
CA ALA A 77 -3.29 -22.47 -4.07
C ALA A 77 -3.63 -21.10 -3.48
N ILE A 78 -3.82 -20.08 -4.33
CA ILE A 78 -4.26 -18.74 -3.94
C ILE A 78 -5.51 -18.39 -4.74
N ALA A 79 -6.59 -18.05 -4.06
CA ALA A 79 -7.80 -17.49 -4.68
C ALA A 79 -7.80 -15.97 -4.54
N LEU A 80 -8.05 -15.27 -5.64
CA LEU A 80 -8.27 -13.82 -5.64
C LEU A 80 -9.76 -13.53 -5.74
N THR A 81 -10.27 -12.59 -4.94
CA THR A 81 -11.66 -12.12 -5.09
C THR A 81 -11.85 -11.27 -6.34
N THR A 82 -10.79 -10.56 -6.75
CA THR A 82 -10.74 -9.80 -7.99
C THR A 82 -9.33 -9.85 -8.57
N SER A 83 -9.21 -9.86 -9.89
CA SER A 83 -7.94 -9.71 -10.60
C SER A 83 -7.70 -8.27 -11.07
N ARG A 84 -8.59 -7.33 -10.71
CA ARG A 84 -8.54 -5.94 -11.14
C ARG A 84 -8.96 -5.00 -10.01
N VAL A 85 -8.23 -3.89 -9.90
CA VAL A 85 -8.54 -2.77 -9.00
C VAL A 85 -8.64 -1.51 -9.85
N ASP A 86 -9.76 -0.79 -9.75
CA ASP A 86 -10.04 0.30 -10.69
C ASP A 86 -9.48 1.66 -10.25
N ARG A 87 -9.10 1.81 -8.97
CA ARG A 87 -8.62 3.08 -8.41
C ARG A 87 -7.57 2.85 -7.33
N ALA A 88 -6.61 3.76 -7.22
CA ALA A 88 -5.68 3.76 -6.09
C ALA A 88 -6.43 3.97 -4.77
N GLY A 89 -5.89 3.39 -3.69
CA GLY A 89 -6.49 3.37 -2.37
C GLY A 89 -7.57 2.30 -2.18
N GLN A 90 -7.86 1.49 -3.20
CA GLN A 90 -8.71 0.31 -3.07
C GLN A 90 -7.86 -0.92 -2.73
N SER A 91 -8.50 -1.86 -2.03
CA SER A 91 -7.91 -3.15 -1.68
C SER A 91 -8.45 -4.27 -2.55
N PHE A 92 -7.62 -5.25 -2.85
CA PHE A 92 -8.05 -6.57 -3.31
C PHE A 92 -7.89 -7.58 -2.17
N HIS A 93 -8.71 -8.63 -2.23
CA HIS A 93 -8.67 -9.71 -1.25
C HIS A 93 -8.09 -10.97 -1.88
N PHE A 94 -7.35 -11.72 -1.07
CA PHE A 94 -6.96 -13.07 -1.42
C PHE A 94 -7.12 -14.05 -0.25
N ASP A 95 -7.33 -15.31 -0.63
CA ASP A 95 -7.37 -16.46 0.27
C ASP A 95 -6.28 -17.46 -0.15
N ALA A 96 -5.46 -17.90 0.79
CA ALA A 96 -4.62 -19.08 0.60
C ALA A 96 -5.46 -20.35 0.86
N LEU A 97 -5.57 -21.18 -0.18
CA LEU A 97 -6.31 -22.44 -0.18
C LEU A 97 -5.48 -23.63 0.32
N GLY A 98 -4.26 -23.39 0.81
CA GLY A 98 -3.30 -24.43 1.19
C GLY A 98 -2.17 -24.60 0.18
N GLY A 99 -1.14 -25.35 0.57
CA GLY A 99 0.08 -25.55 -0.20
C GLY A 99 1.32 -24.96 0.45
N CYS A 100 2.48 -25.19 -0.16
CA CYS A 100 3.74 -24.58 0.27
C CYS A 100 3.86 -23.19 -0.37
N LEU A 101 3.30 -22.18 0.30
CA LEU A 101 3.34 -20.78 -0.13
C LEU A 101 4.61 -20.12 0.43
N ASP A 102 5.75 -20.39 -0.19
CA ASP A 102 7.04 -19.82 0.20
C ASP A 102 7.61 -18.97 -0.94
N ASN A 103 7.88 -17.70 -0.65
CA ASN A 103 8.34 -16.70 -1.62
C ASN A 103 7.51 -16.66 -2.92
N ILE A 104 6.17 -16.60 -2.79
CA ILE A 104 5.26 -16.51 -3.94
C ILE A 104 4.94 -15.04 -4.23
N PRO A 105 5.37 -14.49 -5.38
CA PRO A 105 5.02 -13.12 -5.76
C PRO A 105 3.63 -13.07 -6.41
N LEU A 106 2.74 -12.25 -5.86
CA LEU A 106 1.59 -11.73 -6.57
C LEU A 106 1.98 -10.39 -7.19
N THR A 107 1.97 -10.31 -8.52
CA THR A 107 2.39 -9.08 -9.21
C THR A 107 1.18 -8.18 -9.45
N VAL A 108 1.28 -6.92 -9.02
CA VAL A 108 0.32 -5.87 -9.33
C VAL A 108 0.92 -4.99 -10.41
N THR A 109 0.24 -4.89 -11.55
CA THR A 109 0.67 -4.09 -12.71
C THR A 109 -0.31 -2.94 -12.93
N ASP A 110 0.21 -1.73 -13.11
CA ASP A 110 -0.58 -0.54 -13.42
C ASP A 110 -0.83 -0.37 -14.93
N ALA A 111 -1.62 0.65 -15.31
CA ALA A 111 -1.97 0.90 -16.70
C ALA A 111 -0.78 1.28 -17.59
N ASP A 112 0.30 1.79 -16.99
CA ASP A 112 1.54 2.20 -17.66
C ASP A 112 2.57 1.06 -17.71
N ALA A 113 2.17 -0.16 -17.32
CA ALA A 113 2.99 -1.37 -17.23
C ALA A 113 4.07 -1.35 -16.14
N ASN A 114 4.00 -0.43 -15.17
CA ASN A 114 4.81 -0.53 -13.96
C ASN A 114 4.26 -1.67 -13.11
N SER A 115 5.16 -2.44 -12.48
CA SER A 115 4.77 -3.59 -11.67
C SER A 115 5.45 -3.55 -10.30
N VAL A 116 4.72 -4.00 -9.30
CA VAL A 116 5.21 -4.21 -7.93
C VAL A 116 4.77 -5.59 -7.46
N ASP A 117 5.65 -6.28 -6.75
CA ASP A 117 5.36 -7.60 -6.21
C ASP A 117 4.91 -7.49 -4.76
N PHE A 118 3.84 -8.22 -4.45
CA PHE A 118 3.42 -8.56 -3.11
C PHE A 118 3.85 -10.00 -2.82
N VAL A 119 4.72 -10.20 -1.83
CA VAL A 119 5.31 -11.52 -1.57
C VAL A 119 4.56 -12.24 -0.46
N ILE A 120 4.12 -13.47 -0.73
CA ILE A 120 3.56 -14.37 0.28
C ILE A 120 4.67 -15.33 0.71
N ASN A 121 5.04 -15.21 1.98
CA ASN A 121 6.01 -16.05 2.66
C ASN A 121 5.32 -17.00 3.63
N ARG A 122 6.06 -18.03 4.03
CA ARG A 122 5.66 -18.95 5.10
C ARG A 122 6.69 -18.94 6.20
N THR A 123 6.21 -19.07 7.43
CA THR A 123 7.06 -19.43 8.56
C THR A 123 6.46 -20.59 9.34
N TYR A 124 7.32 -21.31 10.06
CA TYR A 124 6.89 -22.35 10.99
C TYR A 124 6.79 -21.72 12.37
N ALA A 125 5.59 -21.74 12.96
CA ALA A 125 5.44 -21.42 14.37
C ALA A 125 6.07 -22.58 15.16
N GLN A 126 7.24 -22.34 15.77
CA GLN A 126 7.89 -23.28 16.69
C GLN A 126 7.24 -23.23 18.08
#